data_AF-A0A1A7XJ62-F1
#
_entry.id   AF-A0A1A7XJ62-F1
#
_cell.length_a   1.000
_cell.length_b   1.000
_cell.length_c   1.000
_cell.angle_alpha   90.00
_cell.angle_beta   90.00
_cell.angle_gamma   90.00
#
_symmetry.space_group_name_H-M   'P 1'
#
loop_
_entity.id
_entity.type
_entity.pdbx_description
1 polymer ?
#
loop_
_entity_poly.entity_id
_entity_poly.type
_entity_poly.pdbx_seq_one_letter_code
_entity_poly.pdbx_strand_id
1 'polypeptide(L)'
;PSFVQDDWCNYVMHQALAQGPMSNRMIPLLQNLSHAQYPQEMRFYYYIDLSKDPDHGFSLVYRTVYRYLENLTHNEMKSRCNLSDSDCGGDESSSTQESEVTPMPNFGRTKEK
;
A
#
# COMPACT_ATOMS: atom_id res chain seq x y z
N PRO A 1 -11.66 -4.08 21.99
CA PRO A 1 -12.12 -3.90 20.59
C PRO A 1 -12.53 -5.27 20.05
N SER A 2 -13.72 -5.38 19.46
CA SER A 2 -14.31 -6.66 19.06
C SER A 2 -13.56 -7.35 17.91
N PHE A 3 -12.98 -6.58 16.99
CA PHE A 3 -12.35 -7.11 15.77
C PHE A 3 -11.17 -8.07 16.03
N VAL A 4 -10.30 -7.79 17.01
CA VAL A 4 -9.13 -8.65 17.29
C VAL A 4 -9.49 -9.83 18.21
N GLN A 5 -10.61 -9.73 18.93
CA GLN A 5 -11.10 -10.74 19.87
C GLN A 5 -11.98 -11.80 19.19
N ASP A 6 -12.58 -11.47 18.05
CA ASP A 6 -13.35 -12.40 17.25
C ASP A 6 -12.42 -13.31 16.45
N ASP A 7 -12.55 -14.63 16.63
CA ASP A 7 -11.65 -15.62 16.01
C ASP A 7 -11.67 -15.56 14.48
N TRP A 8 -12.82 -15.27 13.87
CA TRP A 8 -12.95 -15.17 12.42
C TRP A 8 -12.28 -13.89 11.91
N CYS A 9 -12.54 -12.74 12.53
CA CYS A 9 -11.88 -11.49 12.17
C CYS A 9 -10.37 -11.56 12.37
N ASN A 10 -9.93 -12.20 13.47
CA ASN A 10 -8.52 -12.43 13.75
C ASN A 10 -7.87 -13.28 12.64
N TYR A 11 -8.50 -14.40 12.27
CA TYR A 11 -8.04 -15.25 11.18
C TYR A 11 -7.95 -14.50 9.84
N VAL A 12 -9.00 -13.76 9.47
CA VAL A 12 -9.04 -12.98 8.21
C VAL A 12 -7.97 -11.89 8.23
N MET A 13 -7.74 -11.24 9.37
CA MET A 13 -6.68 -10.24 9.53
C MET A 13 -5.30 -10.87 9.32
N HIS A 14 -4.98 -11.99 9.97
CA HIS A 14 -3.69 -12.66 9.77
C HIS A 14 -3.52 -13.14 8.33
N GLN A 15 -4.58 -13.62 7.69
CA GLN A 15 -4.53 -14.02 6.28
C GLN A 15 -4.28 -12.82 5.35
N ALA A 16 -4.93 -11.69 5.60
CA ALA A 16 -4.70 -10.46 4.86
C ALA A 16 -3.28 -9.93 5.07
N LEU A 17 -2.76 -10.00 6.31
CA LEU A 17 -1.39 -9.62 6.63
C LEU A 17 -0.36 -10.55 5.96
N ALA A 18 -0.66 -11.84 5.78
CA ALA A 18 0.25 -12.75 5.07
C ALA A 18 0.32 -12.45 3.55
N GLN A 19 -0.79 -12.04 2.92
CA GLN A 19 -0.87 -11.80 1.48
C GLN A 19 -0.70 -10.32 1.07
N GLY A 20 -0.87 -9.40 2.02
CA GLY A 20 -0.86 -7.96 1.83
C GLY A 20 0.36 -7.39 1.11
N PRO A 21 1.62 -7.71 1.51
CA PRO A 21 2.83 -7.12 0.93
C PRO A 21 2.91 -7.27 -0.58
N MET A 22 2.46 -8.41 -1.08
CA MET A 22 2.64 -8.76 -2.48
C MET A 22 1.65 -8.03 -3.39
N SER A 23 0.59 -7.46 -2.82
CA SER A 23 -0.50 -6.85 -3.58
C SER A 23 -0.56 -5.33 -3.49
N ASN A 24 0.09 -4.70 -2.50
CA ASN A 24 -0.04 -3.26 -2.19
C ASN A 24 -1.49 -2.77 -2.10
N ARG A 25 -2.44 -3.67 -1.79
CA ARG A 25 -3.90 -3.41 -1.78
C ARG A 25 -4.48 -3.28 -0.37
N MET A 26 -3.72 -3.65 0.65
CA MET A 26 -4.19 -3.67 2.04
C MET A 26 -3.84 -2.35 2.74
N ILE A 27 -4.81 -1.79 3.47
CA ILE A 27 -4.62 -0.59 4.32
C ILE A 27 -5.02 -0.94 5.76
N PRO A 28 -4.06 -1.24 6.66
CA PRO A 28 -4.35 -1.52 8.06
C PRO A 28 -4.77 -0.26 8.81
N LEU A 29 -5.91 -0.34 9.50
CA LEU A 29 -6.44 0.73 10.35
C LEU A 29 -6.48 0.25 11.80
N LEU A 30 -5.98 1.08 12.71
CA LEU A 30 -6.03 0.84 14.16
C LEU A 30 -6.94 1.87 14.80
N GLN A 31 -7.89 1.40 15.60
CA GLN A 31 -8.79 2.26 16.36
C GLN A 31 -9.00 1.69 17.76
N ASN A 32 -8.69 2.50 18.77
CA ASN A 32 -8.89 2.17 20.19
C ASN A 32 -8.30 0.81 20.59
N LEU A 33 -7.13 0.47 20.03
CA LEU A 33 -6.38 -0.74 20.35
C LEU A 33 -5.17 -0.38 21.23
N SER A 34 -5.01 -1.10 22.33
CA SER A 34 -3.79 -1.01 23.13
C SER A 34 -2.62 -1.64 22.39
N HIS A 35 -1.40 -1.12 22.60
CA HIS A 35 -0.20 -1.62 21.94
C HIS A 35 0.07 -3.13 22.19
N ALA A 36 -0.36 -3.65 23.34
CA ALA A 36 -0.26 -5.07 23.68
C ALA A 36 -1.20 -5.97 22.84
N GLN A 37 -2.21 -5.39 22.20
CA GLN A 37 -3.18 -6.09 21.36
C GLN A 37 -2.82 -6.01 19.87
N TYR A 38 -1.69 -5.39 19.53
CA TYR A 38 -1.27 -5.27 18.15
C TYR A 38 -0.72 -6.61 17.66
N PRO A 39 -1.16 -7.11 16.49
CA PRO A 39 -0.54 -8.26 15.86
C PRO A 39 0.95 -8.01 15.68
N GLN A 40 1.78 -9.03 15.93
CA GLN A 40 3.24 -8.89 15.85
C GLN A 40 3.70 -8.53 14.43
N GLU A 41 2.93 -8.97 13.43
CA GLU A 41 3.14 -8.72 12.01
C GLU A 41 3.03 -7.22 11.67
N MET A 42 2.27 -6.44 12.45
CA MET A 42 2.09 -4.99 12.21
C MET A 42 3.39 -4.21 12.31
N ARG A 43 4.44 -4.73 12.95
CA ARG A 43 5.77 -4.10 12.97
C ARG A 43 6.38 -3.95 11.57
N PHE A 44 5.96 -4.79 10.63
CA PHE A 44 6.46 -4.80 9.26
C PHE A 44 5.58 -4.00 8.29
N TYR A 45 4.39 -3.57 8.73
CA TYR A 45 3.43 -2.84 7.90
C TYR A 45 3.32 -1.38 8.29
N TYR A 46 3.02 -0.56 7.29
CA TYR A 46 2.47 0.77 7.53
C TYR A 46 1.01 0.65 7.98
N TYR A 47 0.64 1.37 9.02
CA TYR A 47 -0.72 1.41 9.55
C TYR A 47 -1.15 2.83 9.87
N ILE A 48 -2.46 3.06 9.83
CA ILE A 48 -3.07 4.35 10.17
C ILE A 48 -3.72 4.22 11.53
N ASP A 49 -3.29 5.03 12.49
CA ASP A 49 -3.88 5.09 13.82
C ASP A 49 -4.97 6.16 13.87
N LEU A 50 -6.23 5.71 13.84
CA LEU A 50 -7.43 6.55 13.95
C LEU A 50 -7.72 6.98 15.39
N SER A 51 -7.02 6.43 16.38
CA SER A 51 -7.28 6.71 17.80
C SER A 51 -6.79 8.11 18.20
N LYS A 52 -5.78 8.64 17.50
CA LYS A 52 -5.19 9.96 17.77
C LYS A 52 -5.88 11.09 17.02
N ASP A 53 -6.19 10.86 15.75
CA ASP A 53 -6.84 11.83 14.86
C ASP A 53 -7.68 11.08 13.82
N PRO A 54 -9.00 10.94 14.06
CA PRO A 54 -9.87 10.22 13.14
C PRO A 54 -10.03 10.96 11.81
N ASP A 55 -10.13 12.29 11.82
CA ASP A 55 -10.37 13.10 10.62
C ASP A 55 -9.16 13.02 9.67
N HIS A 56 -7.95 13.17 10.23
CA HIS A 56 -6.72 12.98 9.46
C HIS A 56 -6.57 11.54 8.98
N GLY A 57 -6.88 10.56 9.84
CA GLY A 57 -6.80 9.15 9.47
C GLY A 57 -7.73 8.79 8.31
N PHE A 58 -8.98 9.25 8.30
CA PHE A 58 -9.90 9.03 7.19
C PHE A 58 -9.46 9.74 5.91
N SER A 59 -8.93 10.98 6.00
CA SER A 59 -8.35 11.66 4.84
C SER A 59 -7.18 10.89 4.24
N LEU A 60 -6.35 10.28 5.10
CA LEU A 60 -5.21 9.48 4.66
C LEU A 60 -5.67 8.19 3.98
N VAL A 61 -6.71 7.53 4.49
CA VAL A 61 -7.35 6.37 3.83
C VAL A 61 -7.85 6.77 2.45
N TYR A 62 -8.64 7.84 2.36
CA TYR A 62 -9.18 8.33 1.11
C TYR A 62 -8.07 8.59 0.08
N ARG A 63 -7.02 9.31 0.48
CA ARG A 63 -5.87 9.61 -0.38
C ARG A 63 -5.14 8.34 -0.82
N THR A 64 -4.98 7.37 0.08
CA THR A 64 -4.30 6.11 -0.24
C THR A 64 -5.09 5.30 -1.27
N VAL A 65 -6.40 5.19 -1.09
CA VAL A 65 -7.30 4.51 -2.05
C VAL A 65 -7.32 5.25 -3.39
N TYR A 66 -7.45 6.57 -3.37
CA TYR A 66 -7.46 7.38 -4.59
C TYR A 66 -6.18 7.18 -5.42
N ARG A 67 -5.00 7.29 -4.79
CA ARG A 67 -3.72 7.07 -5.47
C ARG A 67 -3.57 5.63 -5.97
N TYR A 68 -4.06 4.66 -5.21
CA TYR A 68 -4.04 3.27 -5.64
C TYR A 68 -4.88 3.08 -6.92
N LEU A 69 -6.09 3.63 -6.97
CA LEU A 69 -6.96 3.57 -8.15
C LEU A 69 -6.38 4.34 -9.35
N GLU A 70 -5.81 5.54 -9.12
CA GLU A 70 -5.14 6.32 -10.15
C GLU A 70 -3.93 5.57 -10.76
N ASN A 71 -3.15 4.88 -9.92
CA ASN A 71 -2.04 4.06 -10.41
C ASN A 71 -2.52 2.87 -11.26
N LEU A 72 -3.67 2.28 -10.92
CA LEU A 72 -4.28 1.23 -11.73
C LEU A 72 -4.81 1.75 -13.07
N THR A 73 -5.40 2.95 -13.12
CA THR A 73 -5.86 3.50 -14.41
C THR A 73 -4.67 3.91 -15.28
N HIS A 74 -3.65 4.51 -14.69
CA HIS A 74 -2.43 4.91 -15.40
C HIS A 74 -1.65 3.70 -15.92
N ASN A 75 -1.54 2.62 -15.14
CA ASN A 75 -0.83 1.41 -15.60
C ASN A 75 -1.59 0.69 -16.74
N GLU A 76 -2.92 0.73 -16.74
CA GLU A 76 -3.76 0.20 -17.80
C GLU A 76 -3.56 1.01 -19.08
N MET A 77 -3.63 2.35 -18.97
CA MET A 77 -3.43 3.26 -20.10
C MET A 77 -2.02 3.09 -20.71
N LYS A 78 -0.98 3.04 -19.88
CA LYS A 78 0.41 2.78 -20.30
C LYS A 78 0.54 1.44 -21.01
N SER A 79 -0.10 0.39 -20.50
CA SER A 79 -0.08 -0.94 -21.13
C SER A 79 -0.77 -0.95 -22.50
N ARG A 80 -1.82 -0.13 -22.69
CA ARG A 80 -2.49 0.03 -23.98
C ARG A 80 -1.67 0.83 -24.99
N CYS A 81 -0.99 1.90 -24.55
CA CYS A 81 -0.09 2.69 -25.40
C CYS A 81 1.11 1.86 -25.89
N ASN A 82 1.68 1.00 -25.03
CA ASN A 82 2.78 0.10 -25.40
C ASN A 82 2.39 -0.92 -26.49
N LEU A 83 1.10 -1.21 -26.67
CA LEU A 83 0.61 -2.14 -27.70
C LEU A 83 0.30 -1.44 -29.04
N SER A 84 0.23 -0.11 -29.05
CA SER A 84 -0.10 0.69 -30.24
C SER A 84 1.11 1.32 -30.95
N ASP A 85 2.31 1.25 -30.38
CA ASP A 85 3.55 1.75 -31.01
C ASP A 85 4.24 0.73 -31.93
N SER A 86 3.57 -0.38 -32.28
CA SER A 86 4.11 -1.39 -33.20
C SER A 86 3.54 -1.28 -34.62
N ASP A 87 3.43 -0.06 -35.15
CA ASP A 87 3.43 0.13 -36.61
C ASP A 87 4.25 1.37 -37.03
N CYS A 88 5.06 1.18 -38.07
CA CYS A 88 5.93 2.13 -38.79
C CYS A 88 7.36 2.41 -38.26
N GLY A 89 8.26 1.43 -38.44
CA GLY A 89 9.55 1.59 -39.14
C GLY A 89 10.75 2.31 -38.47
N GLY A 90 11.91 1.62 -38.46
CA GLY A 90 13.23 2.23 -38.72
C GLY A 90 14.23 2.38 -37.56
N ASP A 91 15.27 1.57 -37.64
CA ASP A 91 16.66 1.75 -37.18
C ASP A 91 17.08 1.51 -35.71
N GLU A 92 18.13 0.70 -35.62
CA GLU A 92 18.95 0.31 -34.47
C GLU A 92 19.39 1.51 -33.61
N SER A 93 19.31 1.36 -32.28
CA SER A 93 20.51 1.29 -31.41
C SER A 93 20.14 1.10 -29.93
N SER A 94 20.91 0.20 -29.31
CA SER A 94 20.92 -0.26 -27.92
C SER A 94 20.82 0.83 -26.84
N SER A 95 20.00 0.55 -25.80
CA SER A 95 20.43 0.77 -24.41
C SER A 95 19.54 -0.01 -23.42
N THR A 96 20.16 -1.00 -22.75
CA THR A 96 19.66 -1.71 -21.57
C THR A 96 19.27 -0.71 -20.46
N GLN A 97 18.06 -0.82 -19.91
CA GLN A 97 17.69 -0.13 -18.67
C GLN A 97 17.32 -1.17 -17.61
N GLU A 98 18.18 -1.26 -16.60
CA GLU A 98 17.92 -1.94 -15.33
C GLU A 98 16.71 -1.29 -14.66
N SER A 99 15.76 -2.13 -14.25
CA SER A 99 14.64 -1.73 -13.40
C SER A 99 15.14 -1.56 -11.96
N GLU A 100 15.69 -0.39 -11.64
CA GLU A 100 15.96 -0.01 -10.25
C GLU A 100 14.64 0.14 -9.50
N VAL A 101 14.40 -0.74 -8.52
CA VAL A 101 13.25 -0.66 -7.61
C VAL A 101 13.48 0.52 -6.67
N THR A 102 12.97 1.69 -7.04
CA THR A 102 12.93 2.84 -6.13
C THR A 102 12.07 2.52 -4.90
N PRO A 103 12.61 2.62 -3.67
CA PRO A 103 11.80 2.59 -2.47
C PRO A 103 10.97 3.88 -2.36
N MET A 104 9.71 3.75 -1.93
CA MET A 104 8.84 4.90 -1.61
C MET A 104 9.50 5.80 -0.54
N PRO A 105 9.29 7.13 -0.60
CA PRO A 105 9.95 8.06 0.30
C PRO A 105 9.44 7.91 1.74
N ASN A 106 10.38 7.68 2.66
CA ASN A 106 10.16 7.70 4.11
C ASN A 106 9.79 9.12 4.56
N PHE A 107 8.50 9.39 4.72
CA PHE A 107 8.06 10.59 5.44
C PHE A 107 8.02 10.31 6.95
N GLY A 108 8.97 10.90 7.66
CA GLY A 108 8.79 11.34 9.04
C GLY A 108 8.79 10.24 10.10
N ARG A 109 9.97 9.71 10.45
CA ARG A 109 10.23 9.21 11.80
C ARG A 109 10.70 10.38 12.66
N THR A 110 9.78 11.18 13.19
CA THR A 110 10.09 12.05 14.33
C THR A 110 10.36 11.17 15.53
N LYS A 111 11.65 11.04 15.87
CA LYS A 111 12.12 10.57 17.16
C LYS A 111 11.87 11.68 18.16
N GLU A 112 11.02 11.47 19.15
CA GLU A 112 11.17 12.21 20.39
C GLU A 112 10.91 11.30 21.60
N LYS A 113 11.97 11.24 22.40
CA LYS A 113 12.21 10.72 23.76
C LYS A 113 11.36 9.58 24.32
#